data_AF-A0A8J4VYM7-F1
#
_entry.id   AF-A0A8J4VYM7-F1
#
_cell.length_a   1.000
_cell.length_b   1.000
_cell.length_c   1.000
_cell.angle_alpha   90.00
_cell.angle_beta   90.00
_cell.angle_gamma   90.00
#
_symmetry.space_group_name_H-M   'P 1'
#
loop_
_entity.id
_entity.type
_entity.pdbx_description
1 polymer ?
#
loop_
_entity_poly.entity_id
_entity_poly.type
_entity_poly.pdbx_seq_one_letter_code
_entity_poly.pdbx_strand_id
1 'polypeptide(L)'
;MVPRKHAEEHFLNTHAPVSCSLCSETMEREILAIHKGENCPQRIVTCEFCEFPLPAVDLAEHQEVCGNRTELYNTVGSSRDVRAAERDHGAQRRQPPDFSRKRLIFTIAITGIAVLLGSLFFQRKTESNSVH
;
A
#
# COMPACT_ATOMS: atom_id res chain seq x y z
N MET A 1 -11.15 -31.29 -9.80
CA MET A 1 -11.89 -30.85 -10.99
C MET A 1 -13.28 -30.42 -10.53
N VAL A 2 -13.72 -29.19 -10.82
CA VAL A 2 -15.02 -28.65 -10.34
C VAL A 2 -16.05 -28.68 -11.50
N PRO A 3 -17.28 -29.17 -11.29
CA PRO A 3 -18.33 -29.15 -12.31
C PRO A 3 -18.68 -27.72 -12.77
N ARG A 4 -18.88 -27.50 -14.09
CA ARG A 4 -19.13 -26.15 -14.66
C ARG A 4 -20.26 -25.38 -13.98
N LYS A 5 -21.33 -26.06 -13.55
CA LYS A 5 -22.46 -25.45 -12.83
C LYS A 5 -22.09 -24.81 -11.48
N HIS A 6 -20.98 -25.23 -10.87
CA HIS A 6 -20.50 -24.69 -9.59
C HIS A 6 -19.16 -23.97 -9.73
N ALA A 7 -18.69 -23.72 -10.96
CA ALA A 7 -17.41 -23.08 -11.20
C ALA A 7 -17.39 -21.64 -10.66
N GLU A 8 -18.49 -20.92 -10.81
CA GLU A 8 -18.63 -19.53 -10.33
C GLU A 8 -18.60 -19.47 -8.79
N GLU A 9 -19.40 -20.30 -8.13
CA GLU A 9 -19.41 -20.37 -6.66
C GLU A 9 -18.04 -20.80 -6.10
N HIS A 10 -17.39 -21.79 -6.73
CA HIS A 10 -16.03 -22.20 -6.38
C HIS A 10 -15.05 -21.04 -6.52
N PHE A 11 -15.13 -20.28 -7.62
CA PHE A 11 -14.28 -19.12 -7.87
C PHE A 11 -14.50 -18.06 -6.79
N LEU A 12 -15.75 -17.65 -6.53
CA LEU A 12 -16.10 -16.63 -5.55
C LEU A 12 -15.63 -16.98 -4.13
N ASN A 13 -15.68 -18.26 -3.75
CA ASN A 13 -15.30 -18.69 -2.42
C ASN A 13 -13.79 -18.94 -2.27
N THR A 14 -13.12 -19.40 -3.33
CA THR A 14 -11.75 -19.94 -3.24
C THR A 14 -10.70 -19.02 -3.87
N HIS A 15 -11.01 -18.40 -5.01
CA HIS A 15 -10.01 -17.69 -5.83
C HIS A 15 -10.32 -16.21 -6.00
N ALA A 16 -11.55 -15.78 -5.73
CA ALA A 16 -11.93 -14.40 -5.92
C ALA A 16 -11.07 -13.50 -5.01
N PRO A 17 -10.48 -12.44 -5.60
CA PRO A 17 -9.72 -11.46 -4.84
C PRO A 17 -10.57 -10.81 -3.74
N VAL A 18 -9.92 -10.50 -2.62
CA VAL A 18 -10.53 -9.86 -1.46
C VAL A 18 -9.96 -8.45 -1.27
N SER A 19 -10.79 -7.54 -0.77
CA SER A 19 -10.36 -6.18 -0.46
C SER A 19 -9.81 -6.06 0.96
N CYS A 20 -8.79 -5.23 1.13
CA CYS A 20 -8.27 -4.86 2.44
C CYS A 20 -9.22 -3.86 3.12
N SER A 21 -9.58 -4.13 4.36
CA SER A 21 -10.47 -3.27 5.16
C SER A 21 -9.86 -1.91 5.55
N LEU A 22 -8.54 -1.76 5.47
CA LEU A 22 -7.83 -0.54 5.90
C LEU A 22 -7.56 0.41 4.72
N CYS A 23 -7.19 -0.12 3.56
CA CYS A 23 -6.82 0.69 2.38
C CYS A 23 -7.71 0.46 1.16
N SER A 24 -8.69 -0.45 1.23
CA SER A 24 -9.61 -0.81 0.15
C SER A 24 -8.96 -1.38 -1.13
N GLU A 25 -7.66 -1.71 -1.08
CA GLU A 25 -6.96 -2.36 -2.18
C GLU A 25 -7.37 -3.83 -2.30
N THR A 26 -7.51 -4.33 -3.52
CA THR A 26 -7.93 -5.71 -3.81
C THR A 26 -6.73 -6.61 -4.08
N MET A 27 -6.72 -7.81 -3.49
CA MET A 27 -5.57 -8.72 -3.53
C MET A 27 -6.00 -10.18 -3.35
N GLU A 28 -5.08 -11.13 -3.55
CA GLU A 28 -5.33 -12.55 -3.29
C GLU A 28 -5.59 -12.80 -1.79
N ARG A 29 -6.39 -13.82 -1.49
CA ARG A 29 -6.79 -14.13 -0.11
C ARG A 29 -5.60 -14.53 0.76
N GLU A 30 -4.67 -15.28 0.18
CA GLU A 30 -3.45 -15.79 0.80
C GLU A 30 -2.52 -14.65 1.22
N ILE A 31 -2.45 -13.58 0.43
CA ILE A 31 -1.57 -12.44 0.70
C ILE A 31 -2.21 -11.38 1.60
N LEU A 32 -3.53 -11.44 1.85
CA LEU A 32 -4.24 -10.45 2.66
C LEU A 32 -3.67 -10.32 4.07
N ALA A 33 -3.27 -11.43 4.70
CA ALA A 33 -2.70 -11.43 6.05
C ALA A 33 -1.35 -10.68 6.09
N ILE A 34 -0.46 -11.01 5.15
CA ILE A 34 0.85 -10.37 4.99
C ILE A 34 0.68 -8.91 4.62
N HIS A 35 -0.29 -8.59 3.76
CA HIS A 35 -0.61 -7.21 3.44
C HIS A 35 -0.98 -6.43 4.68
N LYS A 36 -1.95 -6.91 5.48
CA LYS A 36 -2.41 -6.20 6.69
C LYS A 36 -1.29 -5.99 7.71
N GLY A 37 -0.41 -6.97 7.88
CA GLY A 37 0.67 -6.91 8.88
C GLY A 37 1.88 -6.07 8.44
N GLU A 38 2.24 -6.11 7.15
CA GLU A 38 3.55 -5.61 6.72
C GLU A 38 3.47 -4.57 5.61
N ASN A 39 2.56 -4.74 4.65
CA ASN A 39 2.58 -3.95 3.42
C ASN A 39 1.53 -2.85 3.37
N CYS A 40 0.47 -2.95 4.19
CA CYS A 40 -0.64 -2.03 4.15
C CYS A 40 -0.15 -0.63 4.55
N PRO A 41 -0.38 0.40 3.70
CA PRO A 41 0.02 1.78 4.02
C PRO A 41 -0.77 2.34 5.20
N GLN A 42 -1.97 1.80 5.43
CA GLN A 42 -2.86 2.18 6.51
C GLN A 42 -2.71 1.30 7.76
N ARG A 43 -1.70 0.39 7.80
CA ARG A 43 -1.42 -0.35 9.04
C ARG A 43 -0.92 0.62 10.10
N ILE A 44 -1.31 0.38 11.34
CA ILE A 44 -0.80 1.14 12.49
C ILE A 44 0.61 0.65 12.82
N VAL A 45 1.55 1.58 12.84
CA VAL A 45 2.92 1.38 13.32
C VAL A 45 3.18 2.36 14.45
N THR A 46 4.18 2.08 15.28
CA THR A 46 4.60 3.00 16.34
C THR A 46 5.87 3.72 15.91
N CYS A 47 5.91 5.03 16.12
CA CYS A 47 7.15 5.79 15.94
C CYS A 47 8.19 5.31 16.97
N GLU A 48 9.39 4.94 16.51
CA GLU A 48 10.45 4.45 17.39
C GLU A 48 11.03 5.55 18.31
N PHE A 49 10.78 6.82 18.02
CA PHE A 49 11.33 7.95 18.80
C PHE A 49 10.40 8.44 19.91
N CYS A 50 9.08 8.40 19.69
CA CYS A 50 8.10 8.93 20.62
C CYS A 50 7.00 7.93 20.98
N GLU A 51 7.10 6.69 20.48
CA GLU A 51 6.16 5.59 20.70
C GLU A 51 4.71 5.88 20.25
N PHE A 52 4.50 6.98 19.54
CA PHE A 52 3.18 7.38 19.07
C PHE A 52 2.69 6.41 17.98
N PRO A 53 1.46 5.86 18.09
CA PRO A 53 0.87 5.02 17.06
C PRO A 53 0.27 5.86 15.92
N LEU A 54 0.65 5.54 14.68
CA LEU A 54 0.20 6.25 13.47
C LEU A 54 0.17 5.33 12.23
N PRO A 55 -0.58 5.68 11.17
CA PRO A 55 -0.52 4.95 9.91
C PRO A 55 0.89 4.92 9.32
N ALA A 56 1.28 3.79 8.74
CA ALA A 56 2.62 3.63 8.13
C ALA A 56 2.91 4.64 7.02
N VAL A 57 1.89 5.14 6.33
CA VAL A 57 2.02 6.19 5.32
C VAL A 57 2.50 7.52 5.91
N ASP A 58 2.15 7.82 7.16
CA ASP A 58 2.45 9.09 7.82
C ASP A 58 3.77 9.05 8.61
N LEU A 59 4.34 7.87 8.83
CA LEU A 59 5.52 7.68 9.68
C LEU A 59 6.72 8.53 9.25
N ALA A 60 7.02 8.59 7.94
CA ALA A 60 8.16 9.35 7.44
C ALA A 60 8.00 10.85 7.68
N GLU A 61 6.83 11.43 7.37
CA GLU A 61 6.55 12.84 7.62
C GLU A 61 6.58 13.15 9.11
N HIS A 62 5.99 12.29 9.93
CA HIS A 62 6.04 12.42 11.39
C HIS A 62 7.48 12.44 11.91
N GLN A 63 8.34 11.53 11.44
CA GLN A 63 9.73 11.45 11.88
C GLN A 63 10.53 12.72 11.55
N GLU A 64 10.22 13.44 10.48
CA GLU A 64 10.88 14.70 10.12
C GLU A 64 10.68 15.81 11.16
N VAL A 65 9.52 15.82 11.82
CA VAL A 65 9.14 16.84 12.81
C VAL A 65 9.11 16.29 14.25
N CYS A 66 9.48 15.03 14.45
CA CYS A 66 9.44 14.37 15.75
C CYS A 66 10.56 14.89 16.66
N GLY A 67 10.22 15.73 17.64
CA GLY A 67 11.18 16.35 18.57
C GLY A 67 12.05 15.36 19.35
N ASN A 68 11.56 14.14 19.63
CA ASN A 68 12.34 13.09 20.30
C ASN A 68 13.42 12.45 19.42
N ARG A 69 13.42 12.67 18.09
CA ARG A 69 14.47 12.20 17.17
C ARG A 69 15.84 12.78 17.52
N THR A 70 15.84 14.03 18.00
CA THR A 70 17.06 14.76 18.40
C THR A 70 17.59 14.25 19.74
N GLU A 71 16.71 13.87 20.66
CA GLU A 71 17.10 13.39 21.99
C GLU A 71 17.72 11.99 21.93
N LEU A 72 17.20 11.05 21.14
CA LEU A 72 17.75 9.68 21.03
C LEU A 72 19.17 9.63 20.43
N TYR A 73 19.50 10.54 19.51
CA TYR A 73 20.88 10.68 19.01
C TYR A 73 21.82 11.27 20.08
N ASN A 74 21.28 12.07 21.00
CA ASN A 74 22.02 12.72 22.08
C ASN A 74 22.06 11.89 23.38
N THR A 75 21.31 10.79 23.48
CA THR A 75 21.09 10.03 24.72
C THR A 75 21.56 8.58 24.63
N VAL A 76 22.77 8.32 24.12
CA VAL A 76 23.54 7.12 24.53
C VAL A 76 24.04 7.29 25.98
N GLY A 77 23.15 7.73 26.87
CA GLY A 77 23.51 8.08 28.24
C GLY A 77 22.43 8.84 28.98
N SER A 78 21.22 8.30 29.12
CA SER A 78 20.55 8.38 30.43
C SER A 78 19.34 7.46 30.50
N SER A 79 19.39 6.55 31.46
CA SER A 79 18.32 5.66 31.88
C SER A 79 17.24 6.46 32.64
N ARG A 80 15.95 6.22 32.35
CA ARG A 80 14.88 5.90 33.31
C ARG A 80 13.46 6.10 32.75
N ASP A 81 12.59 5.17 33.16
CA ASP A 81 11.17 5.00 32.88
C ASP A 81 10.29 6.24 33.12
N VAL A 82 9.12 6.31 32.45
CA VAL A 82 7.78 6.45 33.07
C VAL A 82 6.64 6.53 32.03
N ARG A 83 5.75 5.52 32.10
CA ARG A 83 4.28 5.52 31.94
C ARG A 83 3.66 5.98 30.60
N ALA A 84 3.05 5.05 29.87
CA ALA A 84 1.66 4.56 30.03
C ALA A 84 0.61 5.54 29.47
N ALA A 85 0.03 5.09 28.35
CA ALA A 85 -1.31 5.30 27.81
C ALA A 85 -2.01 6.64 28.12
N GLU A 86 -2.52 7.29 27.09
CA GLU A 86 -3.94 7.66 27.01
C GLU A 86 -4.30 7.96 25.54
N ARG A 87 -5.47 7.47 25.17
CA ARG A 87 -6.11 7.65 23.87
C ARG A 87 -6.63 9.09 23.81
N ASP A 88 -6.40 9.81 22.72
CA ASP A 88 -7.39 10.80 22.30
C ASP A 88 -7.52 10.83 20.76
N HIS A 89 -8.74 10.52 20.31
CA HIS A 89 -9.17 10.72 18.95
C HIS A 89 -9.58 12.19 18.82
N GLY A 90 -8.67 13.03 18.32
CA GLY A 90 -8.95 14.46 18.13
C GLY A 90 -8.35 15.00 16.84
N ALA A 91 -9.24 15.54 15.99
CA ALA A 91 -8.98 16.40 14.83
C ALA A 91 -8.54 15.73 13.51
N GLN A 92 -9.56 15.41 12.71
CA GLN A 92 -9.46 15.15 11.28
C GLN A 92 -8.98 16.42 10.53
N ARG A 93 -7.67 16.49 10.27
CA ARG A 93 -7.10 17.48 9.36
C ARG A 93 -7.23 16.97 7.93
N ARG A 94 -7.93 17.71 7.07
CA ARG A 94 -7.94 17.44 5.62
C ARG A 94 -6.51 17.62 5.10
N GLN A 95 -5.91 16.55 4.56
CA GLN A 95 -4.69 16.63 3.77
C GLN A 95 -4.96 16.24 2.30
N PRO A 96 -4.27 16.87 1.34
CA PRO A 96 -4.45 16.70 -0.10
C PRO A 96 -4.10 15.28 -0.56
N PRO A 97 -4.50 14.87 -1.78
CA PRO A 97 -4.21 13.52 -2.26
C PRO A 97 -2.70 13.33 -2.46
N ASP A 98 -2.07 12.71 -1.47
CA ASP A 98 -0.65 12.39 -1.50
C ASP A 98 -0.43 11.15 -2.37
N PHE A 99 0.22 11.37 -3.52
CA PHE A 99 0.49 10.32 -4.50
C PHE A 99 1.62 9.43 -3.97
N SER A 100 1.22 8.39 -3.22
CA SER A 100 2.10 7.30 -2.79
C SER A 100 3.02 6.88 -3.95
N ARG A 101 4.35 6.95 -3.75
CA ARG A 101 5.37 6.60 -4.75
C ARG A 101 5.15 5.22 -5.37
N LYS A 102 4.54 4.29 -4.63
CA LYS A 102 4.12 2.97 -5.16
C LYS A 102 2.97 3.10 -6.18
N ARG A 103 1.93 3.90 -5.88
CA ARG A 103 0.86 4.22 -6.86
C ARG A 103 1.40 4.95 -8.09
N LEU A 104 2.36 5.86 -7.93
CA LEU A 104 3.01 6.56 -9.04
C LEU A 104 3.80 5.60 -9.96
N ILE A 105 4.52 4.65 -9.37
CA ILE A 105 5.24 3.61 -10.13
C ILE A 105 4.24 2.67 -10.84
N PHE A 106 3.14 2.29 -10.18
CA PHE A 106 2.09 1.48 -10.82
C PHE A 106 1.40 2.21 -11.99
N THR A 107 1.11 3.51 -11.89
CA THR A 107 0.54 4.27 -13.03
C THR A 107 1.53 4.40 -14.18
N ILE A 108 2.83 4.63 -13.91
CA ILE A 108 3.86 4.71 -14.96
C ILE A 108 4.03 3.34 -15.66
N ALA A 109 3.97 2.24 -14.91
CA ALA A 109 4.04 0.89 -15.47
C ALA A 109 2.81 0.56 -16.34
N ILE A 110 1.60 0.93 -15.91
CA ILE A 110 0.35 0.66 -16.65
C ILE A 110 0.28 1.48 -17.95
N THR A 111 0.67 2.76 -17.94
CA THR A 111 0.70 3.58 -19.17
C THR A 111 1.79 3.10 -20.14
N GLY A 112 2.95 2.65 -19.63
CA GLY A 112 4.01 2.07 -20.46
C GLY A 112 3.57 0.80 -21.20
N ILE A 113 2.87 -0.12 -20.52
CA ILE A 113 2.38 -1.38 -21.13
C ILE A 113 1.35 -1.10 -22.23
N ALA A 114 0.45 -0.12 -22.05
CA ALA A 114 -0.55 0.24 -23.06
C ALA A 114 0.08 0.79 -24.35
N VAL A 115 1.15 1.57 -24.26
CA VAL A 115 1.86 2.13 -25.42
C VAL A 115 2.66 1.05 -26.16
N LEU A 116 3.27 0.11 -25.43
CA LEU A 116 4.01 -1.01 -26.03
C LEU A 116 3.08 -2.00 -26.75
N LEU A 117 1.92 -2.30 -26.18
CA LEU A 117 0.93 -3.16 -26.85
C LEU A 117 0.29 -2.46 -28.05
N GLY A 118 -0.01 -1.16 -27.95
CA GLY A 118 -0.56 -0.37 -29.06
C GLY A 118 0.39 -0.30 -30.26
N SER A 119 1.69 -0.11 -30.03
CA SER A 119 2.70 -0.05 -31.09
C SER A 119 2.95 -1.41 -31.76
N LEU A 120 2.97 -2.52 -31.02
CA LEU A 120 3.07 -3.87 -31.61
C LEU A 120 1.84 -4.26 -32.44
N PHE A 121 0.63 -3.88 -31.98
CA PHE A 121 -0.61 -4.18 -32.71
C PHE A 121 -0.74 -3.33 -33.99
N PHE A 122 -0.20 -2.10 -33.98
CA PHE A 122 -0.17 -1.23 -35.16
C PHE A 122 0.89 -1.66 -36.18
N GLN A 123 2.10 -2.04 -35.72
CA GLN A 123 3.16 -2.61 -36.56
C GLN A 123 2.63 -3.82 -37.35
N ARG A 124 2.00 -4.78 -36.65
CA ARG A 124 1.47 -6.00 -37.26
C ARG A 124 0.38 -5.76 -38.32
N LYS A 125 -0.36 -4.65 -38.22
CA LYS A 125 -1.40 -4.27 -39.18
C LYS A 125 -0.83 -3.61 -40.45
N THR A 126 0.30 -2.91 -40.35
CA THR A 126 1.03 -2.37 -41.52
C THR A 126 1.73 -3.44 -42.36
N GLU A 127 2.23 -4.52 -41.75
CA GLU A 127 2.90 -5.62 -42.47
C GLU A 127 1.88 -6.55 -43.16
N SER A 128 0.69 -6.75 -42.57
CA SER A 128 -0.37 -7.54 -43.21
C SER A 128 -1.05 -6.83 -44.39
N ASN A 129 -0.97 -5.50 -44.46
CA ASN A 129 -1.63 -4.70 -45.49
C ASN A 129 -0.71 -4.36 -46.68
N SER A 130 0.55 -4.78 -46.67
CA SER A 130 1.49 -4.59 -47.79
C SER A 130 1.68 -5.85 -48.66
N VAL A 131 0.83 -6.88 -48.50
CA VAL A 131 0.92 -8.16 -49.24
C VAL A 131 -0.40 -8.52 -49.94
N HIS A 132 -1.16 -7.53 -50.39
CA HIS A 132 -2.22 -7.66 -51.39
C HIS A 132 -2.08 -6.54 -52.42
#